data_AF-A0A0C9W2Y9-F1
#
_entry.id   AF-A0A0C9W2Y9-F1
#
_cell.length_a   1.000
_cell.length_b   1.000
_cell.length_c   1.000
_cell.angle_alpha   90.00
_cell.angle_beta   90.00
_cell.angle_gamma   90.00
#
_symmetry.space_group_name_H-M   'P 1'
#
loop_
_entity.id
_entity.type
_entity.pdbx_description
1 polymer ?
#
loop_
_entity_poly.entity_id
_entity_poly.type
_entity_poly.pdbx_seq_one_letter_code
_entity_poly.pdbx_strand_id
1 'polypeptide(L)'
;MQGLDIDESNPEAWFVPAVLSDARQDSDKAEQPSIVFDCVFNPSIKSRTLKDPEFKTFLIELAFQRIEAQTTIVLSRQIGTPNIASKGKLQARQVLVPAALYPPEHPNHRAPTKLIQEITDHPTPEPVTMPKGILKKLQPPTDVPQIPAWSWTQESSKIRIVIDVPAVTHAVIPESTLDVEPRRVILHIPFLYDLDINLDASDAVLSATFSRTNSADKALTLKRMRNLEVDNAKAEWRVADKAIVLLA
;
A
#
# COMPACT_ATOMS: atom_id res chain seq x y z
N MET A 1 -11.80 0.66 -7.90
CA MET A 1 -12.48 0.11 -6.70
C MET A 1 -11.69 -1.10 -6.20
N GLN A 2 -10.94 -0.92 -5.11
CA GLN A 2 -10.46 -2.05 -4.31
C GLN A 2 -11.72 -2.59 -3.62
N GLY A 3 -12.13 -3.83 -3.90
CA GLY A 3 -13.41 -4.39 -3.42
C GLY A 3 -13.47 -4.63 -1.91
N LEU A 4 -13.32 -3.56 -1.13
CA LEU A 4 -13.36 -3.50 0.33
C LEU A 4 -14.63 -2.82 0.86
N ASP A 5 -15.49 -2.29 -0.01
CA ASP A 5 -16.78 -1.72 0.40
C ASP A 5 -17.79 -2.86 0.58
N ILE A 6 -17.66 -3.59 1.69
CA ILE A 6 -18.78 -4.38 2.21
C ILE A 6 -19.78 -3.33 2.70
N ASP A 7 -20.85 -3.12 1.93
CA ASP A 7 -21.98 -2.32 2.39
C ASP A 7 -22.64 -3.09 3.55
N GLU A 8 -22.25 -2.79 4.78
CA GLU A 8 -22.78 -3.39 6.01
C GLU A 8 -24.31 -3.24 6.12
N SER A 9 -24.91 -2.34 5.32
CA SER A 9 -26.36 -2.14 5.27
C SER A 9 -27.12 -3.19 4.45
N ASN A 10 -26.43 -4.04 3.67
CA ASN A 10 -27.06 -5.07 2.85
C ASN A 10 -26.59 -6.49 3.22
N PRO A 11 -27.29 -7.19 4.13
CA PRO A 11 -26.94 -8.56 4.54
C PRO A 11 -27.09 -9.60 3.41
N GLU A 12 -27.70 -9.24 2.28
CA GLU A 12 -27.78 -10.09 1.08
C GLU A 12 -26.67 -9.80 0.06
N ALA A 13 -25.78 -8.84 0.34
CA ALA A 13 -24.67 -8.50 -0.55
C ALA A 13 -23.75 -9.71 -0.77
N TRP A 14 -23.56 -10.07 -2.05
CA TRP A 14 -22.70 -11.19 -2.41
C TRP A 14 -21.24 -10.75 -2.45
N PHE A 15 -20.43 -11.34 -1.57
CA PHE A 15 -18.97 -11.24 -1.67
C PHE A 15 -18.41 -12.48 -2.36
N VAL A 16 -17.96 -12.33 -3.61
CA VAL A 16 -17.31 -13.41 -4.36
C VAL A 16 -15.91 -12.98 -4.78
N PRO A 17 -14.85 -13.62 -4.24
CA PRO A 17 -13.50 -13.42 -4.72
C PRO A 17 -13.36 -13.86 -6.18
N ALA A 18 -12.73 -13.00 -6.99
CA ALA A 18 -12.44 -13.25 -8.39
C ALA A 18 -10.98 -12.92 -8.69
N VAL A 19 -10.34 -13.74 -9.51
CA VAL A 19 -8.98 -13.50 -10.00
C VAL A 19 -9.05 -13.29 -11.50
N LEU A 20 -8.49 -12.18 -11.98
CA LEU A 20 -8.46 -11.86 -13.39
C LEU A 20 -7.07 -12.17 -14.00
N SER A 21 -7.06 -12.66 -15.24
CA SER A 21 -5.85 -12.80 -16.03
C SER A 21 -5.40 -11.49 -16.67
N ASP A 22 -4.16 -11.47 -17.16
CA ASP A 22 -3.72 -10.43 -18.09
C ASP A 22 -4.46 -10.57 -19.42
N ALA A 23 -4.51 -9.47 -20.17
CA ALA A 23 -5.09 -9.43 -21.51
C ALA A 23 -4.27 -10.29 -22.49
N ARG A 24 -4.94 -11.17 -23.24
CA ARG A 24 -4.30 -11.99 -24.28
C ARG A 24 -4.96 -11.75 -25.64
N GLN A 25 -4.16 -11.52 -26.67
CA GLN A 25 -4.66 -11.39 -28.04
C GLN A 25 -5.01 -12.77 -28.62
N ASP A 26 -6.10 -12.84 -29.37
CA ASP A 26 -6.60 -14.03 -30.04
C ASP A 26 -7.37 -13.60 -31.30
N SER A 27 -7.78 -14.54 -32.15
CA SER A 27 -8.65 -14.26 -33.29
C SER A 27 -10.03 -14.89 -33.12
N ASP A 28 -11.07 -14.22 -33.60
CA ASP A 28 -12.41 -14.78 -33.64
C ASP A 28 -12.57 -15.81 -34.77
N LYS A 29 -13.80 -16.32 -34.97
CA LYS A 29 -14.07 -17.31 -36.04
C LYS A 29 -13.96 -16.70 -37.45
N ALA A 30 -14.05 -15.38 -37.57
CA ALA A 30 -13.88 -14.61 -38.79
C ALA A 30 -12.46 -14.02 -38.93
N GLU A 31 -11.51 -14.55 -38.15
CA GLU A 31 -10.09 -14.13 -38.12
C GLU A 31 -9.87 -12.68 -37.68
N GLN A 32 -10.86 -12.04 -37.08
CA GLN A 32 -10.73 -10.67 -36.57
C GLN A 32 -10.01 -10.67 -35.22
N PRO A 33 -9.19 -9.64 -34.94
CA PRO A 33 -8.47 -9.53 -33.68
C PRO A 33 -9.45 -9.39 -32.51
N SER A 34 -9.17 -10.12 -31.44
CA SER A 34 -9.94 -10.17 -30.21
C SER A 34 -9.04 -10.18 -28.99
N ILE A 35 -9.56 -9.75 -27.86
CA ILE A 35 -8.87 -9.78 -26.57
C ILE A 35 -9.62 -10.74 -25.66
N VAL A 36 -8.87 -11.63 -25.01
CA VAL A 36 -9.40 -12.65 -24.11
C VAL A 36 -8.90 -12.36 -22.69
N PHE A 37 -9.79 -12.55 -21.73
CA PHE A 37 -9.51 -12.49 -20.30
C PHE A 37 -10.09 -13.73 -19.63
N ASP A 38 -9.35 -14.33 -18.72
CA ASP A 38 -9.81 -15.43 -17.88
C ASP A 38 -10.14 -14.88 -16.49
N CYS A 39 -11.42 -14.89 -16.11
CA CYS A 39 -11.88 -14.55 -14.77
C CYS A 39 -12.18 -15.84 -13.99
N VAL A 40 -11.39 -16.09 -12.96
CA VAL A 40 -11.37 -17.34 -12.20
C VAL A 40 -12.06 -17.15 -10.85
N PHE A 41 -12.94 -18.08 -10.53
CA PHE A 41 -13.70 -18.12 -9.27
C PHE A 41 -13.45 -19.44 -8.52
N ASN A 42 -13.82 -19.48 -7.24
CA ASN A 42 -13.76 -20.71 -6.47
C ASN A 42 -14.75 -21.77 -7.03
N PRO A 43 -14.36 -23.04 -7.24
CA PRO A 43 -15.26 -24.07 -7.76
C PRO A 43 -16.54 -24.32 -6.96
N SER A 44 -16.55 -23.98 -5.66
CA SER A 44 -17.71 -24.17 -4.78
C SER A 44 -18.98 -23.46 -5.28
N ILE A 45 -18.83 -22.37 -6.03
CA ILE A 45 -19.98 -21.58 -6.51
C ILE A 45 -20.65 -22.18 -7.76
N LYS A 46 -19.99 -23.14 -8.44
CA LYS A 46 -20.46 -23.72 -9.71
C LYS A 46 -21.88 -24.25 -9.65
N SER A 47 -22.23 -24.97 -8.58
CA SER A 47 -23.56 -25.54 -8.39
C SER A 47 -24.65 -24.46 -8.33
N ARG A 48 -24.35 -23.34 -7.66
CA ARG A 48 -25.28 -22.20 -7.55
C ARG A 48 -25.40 -21.45 -8.87
N THR A 49 -24.28 -21.15 -9.53
CA THR A 49 -24.26 -20.47 -10.85
C THR A 49 -25.10 -21.17 -11.92
N LEU A 50 -25.24 -22.51 -11.84
CA LEU A 50 -26.06 -23.28 -12.76
C LEU A 50 -27.56 -23.25 -12.44
N LYS A 51 -27.94 -22.98 -11.18
CA LYS A 51 -29.33 -23.02 -10.70
C LYS A 51 -29.96 -21.63 -10.58
N ASP A 52 -29.14 -20.61 -10.34
CA ASP A 52 -29.54 -19.25 -10.01
C ASP A 52 -29.09 -18.30 -11.13
N PRO A 53 -30.00 -17.86 -12.01
CA PRO A 53 -29.67 -17.00 -13.14
C PRO A 53 -29.29 -15.57 -12.72
N GLU A 54 -29.81 -15.07 -11.60
CA GLU A 54 -29.44 -13.76 -11.06
C GLU A 54 -28.01 -13.79 -10.55
N PHE A 55 -27.65 -14.83 -9.79
CA PHE A 55 -26.28 -15.02 -9.34
C PHE A 55 -25.31 -15.20 -10.51
N LYS A 56 -25.71 -15.90 -11.58
CA LYS A 56 -24.90 -16.00 -12.81
C LYS A 56 -24.66 -14.62 -13.45
N THR A 57 -25.70 -13.80 -13.54
CA THR A 57 -25.60 -12.43 -14.08
C THR A 57 -24.67 -11.58 -13.23
N PHE A 58 -24.79 -11.68 -11.90
CA PHE A 58 -23.87 -11.03 -10.97
C PHE A 58 -22.41 -11.42 -11.19
N LEU A 59 -22.10 -12.71 -11.37
CA LEU A 59 -20.72 -13.14 -11.64
C LEU A 59 -20.16 -12.58 -12.96
N ILE A 60 -21.01 -12.43 -13.98
CA ILE A 60 -20.62 -11.82 -15.25
C ILE A 60 -20.32 -10.33 -15.07
N GLU A 61 -21.20 -9.59 -14.40
CA GLU A 61 -20.98 -8.16 -14.11
C GLU A 61 -19.74 -7.94 -13.23
N LEU A 62 -19.54 -8.78 -12.21
CA LEU A 62 -18.34 -8.74 -11.37
C LEU A 62 -17.07 -8.95 -12.21
N ALA A 63 -17.09 -9.89 -13.16
CA ALA A 63 -15.96 -10.09 -14.07
C ALA A 63 -15.70 -8.86 -14.95
N PHE A 64 -16.76 -8.23 -15.48
CA PHE A 64 -16.63 -7.03 -16.32
C PHE A 64 -16.08 -5.85 -15.52
N GLN A 65 -16.64 -5.57 -14.35
CA GLN A 65 -16.14 -4.51 -13.47
C GLN A 65 -14.68 -4.73 -13.08
N ARG A 66 -14.25 -5.98 -12.87
CA ARG A 66 -12.84 -6.30 -12.60
C ARG A 66 -11.95 -6.03 -13.80
N ILE A 67 -12.39 -6.39 -15.01
CA ILE A 67 -11.66 -6.07 -16.24
C ILE A 67 -11.54 -4.55 -16.40
N GLU A 68 -12.62 -3.80 -16.28
CA GLU A 68 -12.64 -2.33 -16.44
C GLU A 68 -11.88 -1.60 -15.33
N ALA A 69 -11.77 -2.18 -14.14
CA ALA A 69 -11.01 -1.60 -13.04
C ALA A 69 -9.49 -1.85 -13.17
N GLN A 70 -9.09 -3.00 -13.72
CA GLN A 70 -7.68 -3.39 -13.88
C GLN A 70 -7.11 -3.01 -15.25
N THR A 71 -7.98 -2.85 -16.23
CA THR A 71 -7.65 -2.46 -17.61
C THR A 71 -8.43 -1.19 -17.92
N THR A 72 -7.84 -0.23 -18.63
CA THR A 72 -8.54 1.00 -19.02
C THR A 72 -9.56 0.78 -20.15
N ILE A 73 -10.00 -0.47 -20.36
CA ILE A 73 -10.93 -0.88 -21.41
C ILE A 73 -12.34 -0.80 -20.83
N VAL A 74 -13.27 -0.21 -21.59
CA VAL A 74 -14.70 -0.19 -21.25
C VAL A 74 -15.42 -1.27 -22.07
N LEU A 75 -16.19 -2.12 -21.41
CA LEU A 75 -16.88 -3.26 -22.03
C LEU A 75 -18.36 -2.96 -22.28
N SER A 76 -18.88 -3.39 -23.43
CA SER A 76 -20.32 -3.33 -23.69
C SER A 76 -21.08 -4.30 -22.78
N ARG A 77 -22.26 -3.90 -22.31
CA ARG A 77 -23.20 -4.78 -21.58
C ARG A 77 -24.13 -5.59 -22.49
N GLN A 78 -23.93 -5.51 -23.81
CA GLN A 78 -24.58 -6.41 -24.77
C GLN A 78 -23.83 -7.74 -24.80
N ILE A 79 -24.24 -8.67 -23.93
CA ILE A 79 -23.51 -9.91 -23.67
C ILE A 79 -24.03 -11.05 -24.54
N GLY A 80 -23.13 -11.73 -25.24
CA GLY A 80 -23.37 -13.03 -25.86
C GLY A 80 -22.67 -14.15 -25.08
N THR A 81 -23.37 -15.24 -24.78
CA THR A 81 -22.77 -16.43 -24.14
C THR A 81 -22.58 -17.55 -25.18
N PRO A 82 -21.42 -17.66 -25.84
CA PRO A 82 -21.17 -18.70 -26.81
C PRO A 82 -21.16 -20.08 -26.13
N ASN A 83 -21.63 -21.12 -26.84
CA ASN A 83 -21.61 -22.50 -26.36
C ASN A 83 -20.22 -23.13 -26.50
N ILE A 84 -19.24 -22.56 -25.81
CA ILE A 84 -17.85 -23.03 -25.72
C ILE A 84 -17.40 -22.98 -24.27
N ALA A 85 -16.51 -23.89 -23.87
CA ALA A 85 -16.02 -23.93 -22.49
C ALA A 85 -15.01 -22.82 -22.18
N SER A 86 -14.18 -22.45 -23.16
CA SER A 86 -13.21 -21.36 -23.07
C SER A 86 -12.82 -20.86 -24.47
N LYS A 87 -12.33 -19.62 -24.56
CA LYS A 87 -11.77 -19.07 -25.79
C LYS A 87 -10.25 -19.31 -25.80
N GLY A 88 -9.78 -20.15 -26.70
CA GLY A 88 -8.37 -20.56 -26.80
C GLY A 88 -7.91 -21.48 -25.66
N LYS A 89 -6.60 -21.68 -25.52
CA LYS A 89 -6.02 -22.60 -24.53
C LYS A 89 -5.92 -21.92 -23.16
N LEU A 90 -6.49 -22.54 -22.13
CA LEU A 90 -6.37 -22.08 -20.74
C LEU A 90 -4.91 -22.15 -20.26
N GLN A 91 -4.45 -21.08 -19.61
CA GLN A 91 -3.11 -20.99 -19.05
C GLN A 91 -3.16 -21.24 -17.53
N ALA A 92 -2.21 -22.02 -17.02
CA ALA A 92 -2.06 -22.23 -15.59
C ALA A 92 -1.61 -20.92 -14.93
N ARG A 93 -2.25 -20.55 -13.81
CA ARG A 93 -1.92 -19.34 -13.04
C ARG A 93 -1.75 -19.69 -11.58
N GLN A 94 -0.74 -19.10 -10.96
CA GLN A 94 -0.57 -19.11 -9.51
C GLN A 94 -1.09 -17.79 -8.96
N VAL A 95 -1.82 -17.86 -7.85
CA VAL A 95 -2.39 -16.69 -7.19
C VAL A 95 -1.97 -16.73 -5.74
N LEU A 96 -1.45 -15.61 -5.25
CA LEU A 96 -1.23 -15.41 -3.83
C LEU A 96 -2.56 -15.03 -3.19
N VAL A 97 -3.10 -15.92 -2.37
CA VAL A 97 -4.28 -15.62 -1.56
C VAL A 97 -3.77 -15.13 -0.21
N PRO A 98 -4.09 -13.88 0.19
CA PRO A 98 -3.74 -13.37 1.52
C PRO A 98 -4.21 -14.33 2.62
N ALA A 99 -3.34 -14.59 3.60
CA ALA A 99 -3.59 -15.57 4.67
C ALA A 99 -4.88 -15.28 5.47
N ALA A 100 -5.27 -14.02 5.55
CA ALA A 100 -6.48 -13.56 6.23
C ALA A 100 -7.78 -13.98 5.52
N LEU A 101 -7.74 -14.27 4.21
CA LEU A 101 -8.93 -14.64 3.43
C LEU A 101 -9.25 -16.14 3.47
N TYR A 102 -8.39 -16.96 4.08
CA TYR A 102 -8.71 -18.35 4.30
C TYR A 102 -9.76 -18.50 5.42
N PRO A 103 -10.62 -19.53 5.41
CA PRO A 103 -11.50 -19.84 6.54
C PRO A 103 -10.70 -20.14 7.82
N PRO A 104 -11.20 -19.84 9.03
CA PRO A 104 -10.47 -20.03 10.29
C PRO A 104 -9.86 -21.43 10.49
N GLU A 105 -10.50 -22.47 9.95
CA GLU A 105 -10.06 -23.86 10.08
C GLU A 105 -9.05 -24.31 9.00
N HIS A 106 -8.73 -23.45 8.04
CA HIS A 106 -7.83 -23.80 6.95
C HIS A 106 -6.35 -23.70 7.40
N PRO A 107 -5.45 -24.63 7.02
CA PRO A 107 -4.05 -24.64 7.47
C PRO A 107 -3.25 -23.38 7.10
N ASN A 108 -3.66 -22.69 6.02
CA ASN A 108 -3.06 -21.43 5.59
C ASN A 108 -3.77 -20.20 6.15
N HIS A 109 -4.81 -20.36 6.96
CA HIS A 109 -5.41 -19.25 7.68
C HIS A 109 -4.42 -18.76 8.71
N ARG A 110 -4.05 -17.50 8.56
CA ARG A 110 -3.43 -16.73 9.62
C ARG A 110 -4.39 -15.59 9.85
N ALA A 111 -4.93 -15.50 11.06
CA ALA A 111 -5.65 -14.32 11.46
C ALA A 111 -4.79 -13.12 11.07
N PRO A 112 -5.36 -12.09 10.40
CA PRO A 112 -4.62 -10.87 10.19
C PRO A 112 -4.09 -10.46 11.57
N THR A 113 -2.77 -10.36 11.71
CA THR A 113 -2.15 -9.90 12.94
C THR A 113 -2.82 -8.57 13.22
N LYS A 114 -3.67 -8.50 14.24
CA LYS A 114 -4.34 -7.25 14.61
C LYS A 114 -3.23 -6.28 14.96
N LEU A 115 -2.93 -5.36 14.05
CA LEU A 115 -1.89 -4.34 14.28
C LEU A 115 -2.33 -3.35 15.36
N ILE A 116 -3.64 -3.29 15.67
CA ILE A 116 -4.21 -2.46 16.72
C ILE A 116 -5.17 -3.33 17.54
N GLN A 117 -4.87 -3.47 18.83
CA GLN A 117 -5.77 -4.00 19.85
C GLN A 117 -6.51 -2.81 20.46
N GLU A 118 -7.81 -2.71 20.24
CA GLU A 118 -8.66 -1.71 20.88
C GLU A 118 -8.68 -1.99 22.40
N ILE A 119 -8.15 -1.07 23.19
CA ILE A 119 -8.07 -1.21 24.65
C ILE A 119 -9.47 -0.94 25.20
N THR A 120 -10.14 -1.98 25.69
CA THR A 120 -11.35 -1.82 26.51
C THR A 120 -10.93 -1.27 27.88
N ASP A 121 -11.51 -0.14 28.27
CA ASP A 121 -11.17 0.58 29.49
C ASP A 121 -11.37 -0.26 30.77
N HIS A 122 -10.28 -0.33 31.56
CA HIS A 122 -10.15 -0.60 33.00
C HIS A 122 -10.71 -1.91 33.61
N PRO A 123 -9.88 -2.60 34.43
CA PRO A 123 -9.93 -2.33 35.87
C PRO A 123 -8.56 -2.19 36.58
N THR A 124 -8.56 -1.28 37.55
CA THR A 124 -7.82 -1.14 38.82
C THR A 124 -6.50 -1.92 39.05
N PRO A 125 -5.41 -1.25 39.52
CA PRO A 125 -4.11 -1.87 39.72
C PRO A 125 -3.91 -2.44 41.13
N GLU A 126 -3.23 -3.58 41.24
CA GLU A 126 -2.45 -3.95 42.43
C GLU A 126 -0.95 -4.08 42.07
N PRO A 127 -0.03 -3.69 42.98
CA PRO A 127 1.37 -3.50 42.65
C PRO A 127 2.22 -4.72 43.05
N VAL A 128 3.11 -5.17 42.16
CA VAL A 128 4.20 -6.07 42.58
C VAL A 128 5.53 -5.67 41.91
N THR A 129 6.31 -4.98 42.73
CA THR A 129 7.78 -4.87 42.84
C THR A 129 8.70 -5.36 41.70
N MET A 130 9.57 -4.44 41.26
CA MET A 130 10.82 -4.62 40.49
C MET A 130 11.98 -5.21 41.36
N PRO A 131 13.28 -5.24 40.94
CA PRO A 131 13.95 -5.42 39.63
C PRO A 131 15.17 -6.37 39.67
N LYS A 132 15.83 -6.64 38.53
CA LYS A 132 17.25 -6.28 38.22
C LYS A 132 17.80 -7.04 36.98
N GLY A 133 18.33 -6.30 35.99
CA GLY A 133 18.99 -6.87 34.81
C GLY A 133 19.53 -5.86 33.78
N ILE A 134 20.44 -4.99 34.22
CA ILE A 134 21.63 -4.38 33.57
C ILE A 134 21.74 -4.36 32.01
N LEU A 135 21.82 -3.13 31.47
CA LEU A 135 22.42 -2.64 30.21
C LEU A 135 21.87 -3.09 28.83
N LYS A 136 20.88 -2.36 28.34
CA LYS A 136 20.98 -1.60 27.07
C LYS A 136 19.92 -0.50 27.09
N LYS A 137 20.30 0.77 26.91
CA LYS A 137 19.33 1.88 26.78
C LYS A 137 18.53 1.68 25.49
N LEU A 138 17.44 0.92 25.56
CA LEU A 138 16.34 1.05 24.63
C LEU A 138 15.52 2.24 25.12
N GLN A 139 15.43 3.29 24.29
CA GLN A 139 14.47 4.36 24.53
C GLN A 139 13.07 3.74 24.64
N PRO A 140 12.22 4.23 25.57
CA PRO A 140 10.84 3.77 25.66
C PRO A 140 10.12 3.97 24.32
N PRO A 141 9.18 3.09 23.94
CA PRO A 141 8.32 3.34 22.80
C PRO A 141 7.60 4.66 23.08
N THR A 142 7.99 5.69 22.35
CA THR A 142 7.27 6.95 22.38
C THR A 142 6.19 6.75 21.33
N ASP A 143 4.91 6.75 21.70
CA ASP A 143 3.76 6.61 20.78
C ASP A 143 3.66 7.73 19.72
N VAL A 144 4.71 8.55 19.58
CA VAL A 144 4.80 9.68 18.66
C VAL A 144 5.90 9.36 17.64
N PRO A 145 5.59 9.34 16.33
CA PRO A 145 6.57 9.21 15.26
C PRO A 145 7.71 10.21 15.47
N GLN A 146 8.96 9.73 15.34
CA GLN A 146 10.12 10.57 15.55
C GLN A 146 10.43 11.39 14.29
N ILE A 147 10.99 12.58 14.44
CA ILE A 147 11.54 13.30 13.29
C ILE A 147 12.92 12.67 13.01
N PRO A 148 13.14 12.07 11.82
CA PRO A 148 14.43 11.47 11.48
C PRO A 148 15.51 12.55 11.39
N ALA A 149 16.75 12.16 11.68
CA ALA A 149 17.89 13.00 11.35
C ALA A 149 18.01 13.08 9.83
N TRP A 150 18.44 14.23 9.32
CA TRP A 150 18.60 14.42 7.89
C TRP A 150 19.70 15.44 7.60
N SER A 151 20.19 15.40 6.37
CA SER A 151 21.16 16.35 5.86
C SER A 151 20.92 16.59 4.38
N TRP A 152 21.53 17.64 3.87
CA TRP A 152 21.50 17.90 2.44
C TRP A 152 22.86 18.43 1.98
N THR A 153 23.17 18.19 0.71
CA THR A 153 24.32 18.76 0.01
C THR A 153 23.92 19.14 -1.40
N GLN A 154 24.65 20.07 -2.01
CA GLN A 154 24.51 20.35 -3.44
C GLN A 154 25.50 19.48 -4.22
N GLU A 155 25.01 18.73 -5.21
CA GLU A 155 25.82 17.86 -6.06
C GLU A 155 25.62 18.24 -7.54
N SER A 156 26.66 18.81 -8.14
CA SER A 156 26.67 19.41 -9.48
C SER A 156 25.63 20.53 -9.65
N SER A 157 24.37 20.18 -9.83
CA SER A 157 23.23 21.09 -9.93
C SER A 157 22.02 20.62 -9.11
N LYS A 158 22.03 19.41 -8.57
CA LYS A 158 20.90 18.82 -7.83
C LYS A 158 21.11 18.95 -6.32
N ILE A 159 20.01 19.05 -5.59
CA ILE A 159 19.96 19.01 -4.14
C ILE A 159 19.84 17.54 -3.75
N ARG A 160 20.86 17.04 -3.06
CA ARG A 160 20.87 15.70 -2.48
C ARG A 160 20.45 15.79 -1.02
N ILE A 161 19.34 15.17 -0.66
CA ILE A 161 18.83 15.06 0.71
C ILE A 161 19.03 13.62 1.17
N VAL A 162 19.62 13.45 2.36
CA VAL A 162 19.83 12.15 2.99
C VAL A 162 19.04 12.14 4.30
N ILE A 163 18.13 11.18 4.44
CA ILE A 163 17.27 11.02 5.60
C ILE A 163 17.66 9.71 6.31
N ASP A 164 18.06 9.81 7.56
CA ASP A 164 18.50 8.67 8.37
C ASP A 164 17.30 7.97 9.00
N VAL A 165 17.10 6.70 8.65
CA VAL A 165 15.96 5.88 9.05
C VAL A 165 16.40 4.53 9.65
N PRO A 166 17.17 4.53 10.77
CA PRO A 166 17.78 3.33 11.33
C PRO A 166 16.83 2.26 11.86
N ALA A 167 15.59 2.63 12.16
CA ALA A 167 14.55 1.70 12.61
C ALA A 167 13.74 1.08 11.46
N VAL A 168 13.94 1.52 10.21
CA VAL A 168 13.18 1.00 9.06
C VAL A 168 13.63 -0.41 8.73
N THR A 169 12.63 -1.27 8.50
CA THR A 169 12.80 -2.63 7.98
C THR A 169 12.06 -2.76 6.66
N HIS A 170 12.35 -3.81 5.89
CA HIS A 170 11.66 -4.05 4.61
C HIS A 170 10.13 -4.21 4.76
N ALA A 171 9.65 -4.53 5.96
CA ALA A 171 8.22 -4.69 6.23
C ALA A 171 7.45 -3.36 6.20
N VAL A 172 8.08 -2.24 6.60
CA VAL A 172 7.40 -0.94 6.71
C VAL A 172 7.55 -0.06 5.46
N ILE A 173 8.47 -0.41 4.54
CA ILE A 173 8.70 0.33 3.28
C ILE A 173 7.43 0.43 2.42
N PRO A 174 6.64 -0.64 2.20
CA PRO A 174 5.42 -0.56 1.38
C PRO A 174 4.35 0.38 1.96
N GLU A 175 4.39 0.64 3.27
CA GLU A 175 3.46 1.53 3.98
C GLU A 175 4.01 2.95 4.14
N SER A 176 5.26 3.18 3.71
CA SER A 176 5.92 4.47 3.80
C SER A 176 5.60 5.32 2.58
N THR A 177 5.35 6.61 2.77
CA THR A 177 5.19 7.58 1.67
C THR A 177 6.34 8.58 1.69
N LEU A 178 6.81 8.96 0.49
CA LEU A 178 7.76 10.05 0.31
C LEU A 178 7.24 10.94 -0.81
N ASP A 179 6.84 12.14 -0.44
CA ASP A 179 6.30 13.14 -1.36
C ASP A 179 7.29 14.31 -1.48
N VAL A 180 7.47 14.78 -2.71
CA VAL A 180 8.39 15.89 -3.03
C VAL A 180 7.63 16.93 -3.82
N GLU A 181 7.62 18.15 -3.30
CA GLU A 181 7.07 19.35 -3.93
C GLU A 181 8.21 20.36 -4.13
N PRO A 182 8.03 21.42 -4.94
CA PRO A 182 9.10 22.39 -5.23
C PRO A 182 9.72 23.03 -3.98
N ARG A 183 8.95 23.13 -2.89
CA ARG A 183 9.36 23.72 -1.61
C ARG A 183 9.02 22.85 -0.39
N ARG A 184 8.74 21.56 -0.58
CA ARG A 184 8.39 20.66 0.52
C ARG A 184 8.87 19.25 0.31
N VAL A 185 9.34 18.60 1.36
CA VAL A 185 9.64 17.15 1.38
C VAL A 185 8.90 16.54 2.55
N ILE A 186 8.06 15.54 2.28
CA ILE A 186 7.22 14.87 3.27
C ILE A 186 7.60 13.40 3.26
N LEU A 187 8.02 12.86 4.40
CA LEU A 187 8.24 11.43 4.59
C LEU A 187 7.37 10.98 5.76
N HIS A 188 6.47 10.05 5.48
CA HIS A 188 5.67 9.40 6.49
C HIS A 188 6.01 7.90 6.54
N ILE A 189 6.46 7.43 7.70
CA ILE A 189 6.72 6.02 7.98
C ILE A 189 5.89 5.66 9.21
N PRO A 190 4.79 4.92 9.05
CA PRO A 190 3.89 4.61 10.15
C PRO A 190 4.61 4.11 11.40
N PHE A 191 4.25 4.67 12.55
CA PHE A 191 4.78 4.34 13.88
C PHE A 191 6.28 4.59 14.12
N LEU A 192 7.04 5.03 13.11
CA LEU A 192 8.49 5.22 13.21
C LEU A 192 8.90 6.66 13.00
N TYR A 193 8.59 7.22 11.82
CA TYR A 193 9.12 8.51 11.42
C TYR A 193 8.07 9.38 10.76
N ASP A 194 8.09 10.67 11.09
CA ASP A 194 7.32 11.70 10.40
C ASP A 194 8.21 12.92 10.18
N LEU A 195 8.39 13.28 8.91
CA LEU A 195 9.26 14.38 8.49
C LEU A 195 8.51 15.26 7.52
N ASP A 196 8.41 16.54 7.87
CA ASP A 196 7.87 17.57 6.98
C ASP A 196 8.87 18.74 6.91
N ILE A 197 9.60 18.82 5.80
CA ILE A 197 10.51 19.92 5.48
C ILE A 197 9.73 20.93 4.63
N ASN A 198 8.95 21.78 5.27
CA ASN A 198 8.21 22.85 4.59
C ASN A 198 9.08 24.13 4.46
N LEU A 199 9.68 24.34 3.28
CA LEU A 199 10.54 25.49 3.02
C LEU A 199 9.78 26.82 2.86
N ASP A 200 8.45 26.79 2.76
CA ASP A 200 7.61 27.99 2.79
C ASP A 200 7.27 28.44 4.22
N ALA A 201 7.50 27.59 5.22
CA ALA A 201 7.34 27.95 6.61
C ALA A 201 8.32 29.07 7.02
N SER A 202 7.92 29.88 8.01
CA SER A 202 8.79 30.92 8.57
C SER A 202 10.06 30.32 9.20
N ASP A 203 11.13 31.11 9.26
CA ASP A 203 12.41 30.67 9.83
C ASP A 203 12.24 30.22 11.29
N ALA A 204 11.38 30.92 12.06
CA ALA A 204 11.07 30.55 13.45
C ALA A 204 10.40 29.17 13.55
N VAL A 205 9.47 28.85 12.64
CA VAL A 205 8.80 27.54 12.60
C VAL A 205 9.79 26.45 12.22
N LEU A 206 10.61 26.66 11.19
CA LEU A 206 11.65 25.71 10.79
C LEU A 206 12.65 25.43 11.91
N SER A 207 13.13 26.48 12.59
CA SER A 207 14.03 26.33 13.73
C SER A 207 13.37 25.54 14.86
N ALA A 208 12.10 25.82 15.20
CA ALA A 208 11.38 25.11 16.26
C ALA A 208 11.20 23.62 15.94
N THR A 209 10.75 23.29 14.72
CA THR A 209 10.53 21.91 14.26
C THR A 209 11.81 21.08 14.34
N PHE A 210 12.94 21.64 13.90
CA PHE A 210 14.21 20.91 13.80
C PHE A 210 15.19 21.17 14.95
N SER A 211 14.74 21.82 16.04
CA SER A 211 15.55 22.03 17.24
C SER A 211 15.99 20.72 17.88
N ARG A 212 15.16 19.67 17.80
CA ARG A 212 15.44 18.37 18.44
C ARG A 212 16.45 17.50 17.69
N THR A 213 16.59 17.70 16.38
CA THR A 213 17.45 16.89 15.50
C THR A 213 18.74 17.60 15.11
N ASN A 214 19.00 18.80 15.65
CA ASN A 214 20.10 19.68 15.22
C ASN A 214 20.11 19.93 13.70
N SER A 215 18.94 19.91 13.06
CA SER A 215 18.78 20.14 11.63
C SER A 215 18.24 21.53 11.29
N ALA A 216 18.07 22.41 12.29
CA ALA A 216 17.57 23.77 12.09
C ALA A 216 18.41 24.57 11.07
N ASP A 217 19.74 24.60 11.25
CA ASP A 217 20.63 25.32 10.33
C ASP A 217 20.60 24.72 8.91
N LYS A 218 20.44 23.40 8.82
CA LYS A 218 20.31 22.69 7.54
C LYS A 218 19.02 23.09 6.82
N ALA A 219 17.89 23.16 7.54
CA ALA A 219 16.61 23.60 6.99
C ALA A 219 16.67 25.06 6.49
N LEU A 220 17.26 25.95 7.29
CA LEU A 220 17.41 27.37 6.93
C LEU A 220 18.33 27.58 5.73
N THR A 221 19.42 26.81 5.62
CA THR A 221 20.33 26.89 4.47
C THR A 221 19.70 26.27 3.22
N LEU A 222 18.95 25.18 3.34
CA LEU A 222 18.19 24.58 2.23
C LEU A 222 17.10 25.52 1.73
N LYS A 223 16.39 26.21 2.63
CA LYS A 223 15.33 27.18 2.30
C LYS A 223 15.81 28.29 1.35
N ARG A 224 17.08 28.70 1.48
CA ARG A 224 17.74 29.74 0.69
C ARG A 224 18.20 29.25 -0.70
N MET A 225 18.11 27.94 -0.96
CA MET A 225 18.40 27.38 -2.27
C MET A 225 17.22 27.57 -3.22
N ARG A 226 17.47 27.27 -4.49
CA ARG A 226 16.42 27.16 -5.52
C ARG A 226 15.40 26.08 -5.16
N ASN A 227 14.24 26.13 -5.81
CA ASN A 227 13.22 25.09 -5.67
C ASN A 227 13.75 23.72 -6.07
N LEU A 228 13.21 22.68 -5.44
CA LEU A 228 13.46 21.28 -5.75
C LEU A 228 12.94 20.94 -7.16
N GLU A 229 13.75 20.22 -7.93
CA GLU A 229 13.47 19.69 -9.26
C GLU A 229 12.62 18.42 -9.14
N VAL A 230 11.30 18.60 -9.04
CA VAL A 230 10.33 17.50 -8.82
C VAL A 230 10.27 16.54 -10.02
N ASP A 231 10.27 17.06 -11.25
CA ASP A 231 10.04 16.25 -12.46
C ASP A 231 11.10 15.17 -12.70
N ASN A 232 12.35 15.43 -12.27
CA ASN A 232 13.46 14.50 -12.39
C ASN A 232 13.96 14.01 -11.03
N ALA A 233 13.13 14.14 -10.00
CA ALA A 233 13.47 13.70 -8.65
C ALA A 233 13.62 12.17 -8.62
N LYS A 234 14.64 11.70 -7.92
CA LYS A 234 14.87 10.26 -7.70
C LYS A 234 15.10 10.01 -6.23
N ALA A 235 14.35 9.06 -5.67
CA ALA A 235 14.54 8.57 -4.32
C ALA A 235 14.99 7.12 -4.33
N GLU A 236 15.93 6.77 -3.47
CA GLU A 236 16.45 5.43 -3.30
C GLU A 236 16.45 5.05 -1.81
N TRP A 237 15.88 3.89 -1.50
CA TRP A 237 16.03 3.26 -0.20
C TRP A 237 17.38 2.53 -0.13
N ARG A 238 18.28 3.00 0.71
CA ARG A 238 19.53 2.32 1.02
C ARG A 238 19.39 1.60 2.35
N VAL A 239 18.77 0.42 2.30
CA VAL A 239 18.47 -0.38 3.51
C VAL A 239 19.74 -0.77 4.28
N ALA A 240 20.83 -1.07 3.56
CA ALA A 240 22.13 -1.37 4.18
C ALA A 240 22.71 -0.16 4.94
N ASP A 241 22.55 1.03 4.36
CA ASP A 241 23.02 2.29 4.94
C ASP A 241 22.02 2.91 5.92
N LYS A 242 20.84 2.28 6.08
CA LYS A 242 19.74 2.75 6.92
C LYS A 242 19.29 4.17 6.58
N ALA A 243 19.27 4.51 5.29
CA ALA A 243 19.00 5.85 4.81
C ALA A 243 18.11 5.87 3.56
N ILE A 244 17.40 6.98 3.37
CA ILE A 244 16.76 7.35 2.11
C ILE A 244 17.60 8.44 1.47
N VAL A 245 17.93 8.28 0.19
CA VAL A 245 18.65 9.30 -0.58
C VAL A 245 17.69 9.86 -1.62
N LEU A 246 17.36 11.14 -1.50
CA LEU A 246 16.59 11.91 -2.46
C LEU A 246 17.52 12.83 -3.25
N LEU A 247 17.43 12.77 -4.58
CA LEU A 247 18.07 13.68 -5.51
C LEU A 247 16.97 14.48 -6.20
N ALA A 248 16.83 15.75 -5.83
CA ALA A 248 15.87 16.70 -6.39
C ALA A 248 16.54 18.06 -6.63
#